data_AF-A0A9Q3CAW9-F1
#
_entry.id   AF-A0A9Q3CAW9-F1
#
_cell.length_a   1.000
_cell.length_b   1.000
_cell.length_c   1.000
_cell.angle_alpha   90.00
_cell.angle_beta   90.00
_cell.angle_gamma   90.00
#
_symmetry.space_group_name_H-M   'P 1'
#
loop_
_entity.id
_entity.type
_entity.pdbx_description
1 polymer ?
#
loop_
_entity_poly.entity_id
_entity_poly.type
_entity_poly.pdbx_seq_one_letter_code
_entity_poly.pdbx_strand_id
1 'polypeptide(L)'
;MGKSQIIKNYSNNTWIWQKTLSFENDRYTVDKNPYRLGLRQSKRLIAIYHHITTQMGNHKILTKLPGDLKNAVKCRCLKESTLDDISNTLQEVRIRTSIGRYNTHSTGDNR
;
A
#
# COMPACT_ATOMS: atom_id res chain seq x y z
N MET A 1 -4.57 35.35 16.62
CA MET A 1 -4.57 34.47 15.42
C MET A 1 -5.78 34.81 14.57
N GLY A 2 -5.59 35.25 13.32
CA GLY A 2 -6.70 35.65 12.44
C GLY A 2 -7.55 34.45 11.99
N LYS A 3 -8.87 34.64 11.85
CA LYS A 3 -9.85 33.60 11.47
C LYS A 3 -9.43 32.82 10.21
N SER A 4 -8.78 33.46 9.24
CA SER A 4 -8.27 32.83 8.01
C SER A 4 -7.14 31.82 8.23
N GLN A 5 -6.27 32.05 9.23
CA GLN A 5 -5.19 31.11 9.57
C GLN A 5 -5.76 29.83 10.19
N ILE A 6 -6.83 29.96 10.98
CA ILE A 6 -7.52 28.84 11.64
C ILE A 6 -8.22 27.97 10.59
N ILE A 7 -8.97 28.57 9.66
CA ILE A 7 -9.66 27.83 8.58
C ILE A 7 -8.66 27.10 7.68
N LYS A 8 -7.54 27.75 7.32
CA LYS A 8 -6.49 27.14 6.48
C LYS A 8 -5.83 25.94 7.17
N ASN A 9 -5.51 26.08 8.47
CA ASN A 9 -4.92 24.99 9.24
C ASN A 9 -5.89 23.83 9.46
N TYR A 10 -7.16 24.11 9.77
CA TYR A 10 -8.19 23.07 9.90
C TYR A 10 -8.42 22.33 8.59
N SER A 11 -8.56 23.06 7.48
CA SER A 11 -8.77 22.47 6.15
C SER A 11 -7.60 21.58 5.74
N ASN A 12 -6.36 22.02 6.02
CA ASN A 12 -5.16 21.22 5.78
C ASN A 12 -5.13 19.95 6.64
N ASN A 13 -5.45 20.07 7.93
CA ASN A 13 -5.49 18.92 8.85
C ASN A 13 -6.57 17.90 8.46
N THR A 14 -7.76 18.37 8.08
CA THR A 14 -8.84 17.50 7.58
C THR A 14 -8.43 16.77 6.31
N TRP A 15 -7.75 17.46 5.38
CA TRP A 15 -7.25 16.84 4.15
C TRP A 15 -6.18 15.77 4.43
N ILE A 16 -5.21 16.07 5.30
CA ILE A 16 -4.19 15.10 5.71
C ILE A 16 -4.84 13.88 6.35
N TRP A 17 -5.82 14.09 7.24
CA TRP A 17 -6.57 13.00 7.87
C TRP A 17 -7.28 12.10 6.84
N GLN A 18 -7.95 12.69 5.84
CA GLN A 18 -8.57 11.93 4.75
C GLN A 18 -7.56 11.11 3.95
N LYS A 19 -6.36 11.65 3.69
CA LYS A 19 -5.28 10.91 3.02
C LYS A 19 -4.76 9.78 3.88
N THR A 20 -4.60 9.99 5.18
CA THR A 20 -4.21 8.95 6.14
C THR A 20 -5.21 7.81 6.15
N LEU A 21 -6.51 8.08 6.27
CA LEU A 21 -7.54 7.06 6.18
C LEU A 21 -7.53 6.31 4.84
N SER A 22 -7.38 7.04 3.74
CA SER A 22 -7.29 6.44 2.40
C SER A 22 -6.07 5.53 2.27
N PHE A 23 -4.95 5.90 2.88
CA PHE A 23 -3.75 5.08 2.93
C PHE A 23 -3.98 3.84 3.79
N GLU A 24 -4.55 3.99 4.98
CA GLU A 24 -4.80 2.89 5.94
C GLU A 24 -5.76 1.83 5.41
N ASN A 25 -6.85 2.25 4.77
CA ASN A 25 -7.92 1.36 4.33
C ASN A 25 -7.67 0.67 2.97
N ASP A 26 -6.84 1.24 2.10
CA ASP A 26 -6.58 0.67 0.77
C ASP A 26 -5.49 -0.42 0.82
N ARG A 27 -5.90 -1.61 1.30
CA ARG A 27 -5.07 -2.82 1.32
C ARG A 27 -4.93 -3.45 -0.06
N TYR A 28 -3.85 -4.20 -0.27
CA TYR A 28 -3.68 -5.00 -1.49
C TYR A 28 -4.65 -6.18 -1.50
N THR A 29 -5.18 -6.45 -2.68
CA THR A 29 -6.01 -7.62 -3.01
C THR A 29 -5.54 -8.15 -4.36
N VAL A 30 -5.71 -9.45 -4.62
CA VAL A 30 -5.11 -10.13 -5.79
C VAL A 30 -5.66 -9.67 -7.15
N ASP A 31 -6.78 -8.95 -7.15
CA ASP A 31 -7.40 -8.28 -8.30
C ASP A 31 -6.73 -6.93 -8.63
N LYS A 32 -6.03 -6.31 -7.66
CA LYS A 32 -5.38 -5.03 -7.86
C LYS A 32 -4.06 -5.19 -8.61
N ASN A 33 -3.82 -4.27 -9.55
CA ASN A 33 -2.52 -4.15 -10.20
C ASN A 33 -1.47 -3.65 -9.18
N PRO A 34 -0.37 -4.41 -8.94
CA PRO A 34 0.69 -4.07 -7.99
C PRO A 34 1.27 -2.66 -8.16
N TYR A 35 1.62 -2.31 -9.40
CA TYR A 35 2.22 -1.02 -9.73
C TYR A 35 1.27 0.15 -9.47
N ARG A 36 0.00 0.03 -9.91
CA ARG A 36 -1.02 1.06 -9.68
C ARG A 36 -1.28 1.27 -8.19
N LEU A 37 -1.30 0.20 -7.39
CA LEU A 37 -1.42 0.33 -5.94
C LEU A 37 -0.20 1.03 -5.36
N GLY A 38 1.01 0.57 -5.70
CA GLY A 38 2.28 1.14 -5.23
C GLY A 38 2.37 2.64 -5.51
N LEU A 39 2.09 3.05 -6.75
CA LEU A 39 2.12 4.45 -7.16
C LEU A 39 1.09 5.30 -6.39
N ARG A 40 -0.13 4.80 -6.23
CA ARG A 40 -1.19 5.51 -5.49
C ARG A 40 -0.84 5.68 -4.02
N GLN A 41 -0.28 4.64 -3.39
CA GLN A 41 0.13 4.70 -1.99
C GLN A 41 1.35 5.59 -1.78
N SER A 42 2.33 5.57 -2.71
CA SER A 42 3.47 6.49 -2.69
C SER A 42 3.02 7.95 -2.71
N LYS A 43 2.11 8.32 -3.62
CA LYS A 43 1.55 9.68 -3.68
C LYS A 43 0.85 10.10 -2.39
N ARG A 44 0.11 9.19 -1.74
CA ARG A 44 -0.53 9.46 -0.43
C ARG A 44 0.50 9.65 0.67
N LEU A 45 1.56 8.86 0.68
CA LEU A 45 2.62 8.97 1.68
C LEU A 45 3.39 10.28 1.58
N ILE A 46 3.72 10.73 0.37
CA ILE A 46 4.35 12.05 0.14
C ILE A 46 3.44 13.18 0.63
N ALA A 47 2.13 13.05 0.43
CA ALA A 47 1.13 14.01 0.90
C ALA A 47 0.96 14.04 2.44
N ILE A 48 1.10 12.89 3.12
CA ILE A 48 0.98 12.80 4.58
C ILE A 48 2.30 13.17 5.27
N TYR A 49 3.42 12.79 4.66
CA TYR A 49 4.76 12.88 5.24
C TYR A 49 5.69 13.63 4.27
N HIS A 50 5.83 14.94 4.47
CA HIS A 50 6.62 15.83 3.60
C HIS A 50 8.11 15.44 3.46
N HIS A 51 8.66 14.69 4.42
CA HIS A 51 10.07 14.28 4.45
C HIS A 51 10.25 12.76 4.52
N ILE A 52 9.32 12.00 3.92
CA ILE A 52 9.45 10.54 3.89
C ILE A 52 10.57 10.10 2.95
N THR A 53 11.47 9.25 3.45
CA THR A 53 12.51 8.63 2.62
C THR A 53 11.89 7.55 1.74
N THR A 54 12.52 7.26 0.59
CA THR A 54 12.11 6.15 -0.29
C THR A 54 12.01 4.83 0.47
N GLN A 55 13.00 4.53 1.33
CA GLN A 55 13.02 3.31 2.12
C GLN A 55 11.83 3.23 3.10
N MET A 56 11.52 4.33 3.79
CA MET A 56 10.38 4.40 4.71
C MET A 56 9.05 4.28 3.96
N GLY A 57 8.96 4.92 2.79
CA GLY A 57 7.81 4.82 1.89
C GLY A 57 7.56 3.39 1.45
N ASN A 58 8.61 2.73 0.97
CA ASN A 58 8.57 1.33 0.56
C ASN A 58 8.17 0.40 1.71
N HIS A 59 8.73 0.60 2.91
CA HIS A 59 8.34 -0.17 4.08
C HIS A 59 6.84 -0.02 4.39
N LYS A 60 6.32 1.22 4.35
CA LYS A 60 4.90 1.52 4.56
C LYS A 60 4.00 0.96 3.45
N ILE A 61 4.47 0.87 2.21
CA ILE A 61 3.72 0.24 1.12
C ILE A 61 3.64 -1.28 1.32
N LEU A 62 4.75 -1.92 1.74
CA LEU A 62 4.77 -3.36 2.04
C LEU A 62 3.83 -3.75 3.18
N THR A 63 3.47 -2.84 4.10
CA THR A 63 2.44 -3.12 5.13
C THR A 63 1.03 -3.24 4.57
N LYS A 64 0.80 -2.87 3.31
CA LYS A 64 -0.48 -3.05 2.62
C LYS A 64 -0.67 -4.46 2.07
N LEU A 65 0.38 -5.27 2.06
CA LEU A 65 0.32 -6.66 1.61
C LEU A 65 -0.11 -7.58 2.76
N PRO A 66 -0.91 -8.63 2.50
CA PRO A 66 -1.23 -9.66 3.49
C PRO A 66 0.04 -10.43 3.91
N GLY A 67 0.04 -10.98 5.13
CA GLY A 67 1.24 -11.48 5.83
C GLY A 67 2.19 -12.31 4.99
N ASP A 68 1.71 -13.40 4.39
CA ASP A 68 2.55 -14.30 3.59
C ASP A 68 3.09 -13.61 2.33
N LEU A 69 2.28 -12.78 1.69
CA LEU A 69 2.67 -12.04 0.50
C LEU A 69 3.71 -10.97 0.83
N LYS A 70 3.53 -10.27 1.95
CA LYS A 70 4.50 -9.30 2.49
C LYS A 70 5.84 -9.97 2.73
N ASN A 71 5.86 -11.14 3.36
CA ASN A 71 7.09 -11.87 3.65
C ASN A 71 7.76 -12.36 2.38
N ALA A 72 6.99 -12.95 1.45
CA ALA A 72 7.50 -13.43 0.18
C ALA A 72 8.13 -12.31 -0.67
N VAL A 73 7.53 -11.12 -0.70
CA VAL A 73 8.09 -9.96 -1.39
C VAL A 73 9.32 -9.43 -0.66
N LYS A 74 9.27 -9.29 0.67
CA LYS A 74 10.40 -8.82 1.47
C LYS A 74 11.66 -9.67 1.32
N CYS A 75 11.52 -11.00 1.25
CA CYS A 75 12.66 -11.90 1.05
C CYS A 75 13.33 -11.75 -0.32
N ARG A 76 12.68 -11.08 -1.28
CA ARG A 76 13.15 -10.91 -2.66
C ARG A 76 13.54 -9.46 -2.98
N CYS A 77 13.20 -8.50 -2.13
CA CYS A 77 13.56 -7.10 -2.28
C CYS A 77 14.78 -6.76 -1.41
N LEU A 78 15.71 -6.00 -1.99
CA LEU A 78 16.86 -5.43 -1.28
C LEU A 78 16.45 -4.16 -0.54
N LYS A 79 17.32 -3.68 0.37
CA LYS A 79 17.11 -2.41 1.09
C LYS A 79 16.94 -1.22 0.14
N GLU A 80 17.67 -1.25 -0.96
CA GLU A 80 17.71 -0.21 -2.00
C GLU A 80 16.65 -0.42 -3.10
N SER A 81 15.77 -1.43 -2.96
CA SER A 81 14.75 -1.70 -3.97
C SER A 81 13.84 -0.51 -4.18
N THR A 82 13.61 -0.19 -5.44
CA THR A 82 12.70 0.85 -5.89
C THR A 82 11.24 0.39 -5.76
N LEU A 83 10.31 1.31 -5.99
CA LEU A 83 8.89 0.98 -6.08
C LEU A 83 8.60 -0.01 -7.23
N ASP A 84 9.37 0.11 -8.32
CA ASP A 84 9.23 -0.75 -9.50
C ASP A 84 9.71 -2.17 -9.18
N ASP A 85 10.84 -2.30 -8.49
CA ASP A 85 11.35 -3.59 -8.03
C ASP A 85 10.34 -4.31 -7.12
N ILE A 86 9.74 -3.57 -6.19
CA ILE A 86 8.70 -4.10 -5.29
C ILE A 86 7.46 -4.52 -6.08
N SER A 87 7.04 -3.70 -7.05
CA SER A 87 5.84 -3.97 -7.86
C SER A 87 6.04 -5.19 -8.77
N ASN A 88 7.21 -5.31 -9.39
CA ASN A 88 7.60 -6.43 -10.22
C ASN A 88 7.70 -7.71 -9.41
N THR A 89 8.36 -7.67 -8.26
CA THR A 89 8.45 -8.80 -7.32
C THR A 89 7.06 -9.24 -6.86
N LEU A 90 6.19 -8.30 -6.50
CA LEU A 90 4.82 -8.60 -6.09
C LEU A 90 4.02 -9.26 -7.21
N GLN A 91 4.17 -8.78 -8.45
CA GLN A 91 3.53 -9.39 -9.61
C GLN A 91 4.07 -10.80 -9.88
N GLU A 92 5.38 -11.01 -9.76
CA GLU A 92 6.01 -12.32 -9.93
C GLU A 92 5.54 -13.31 -8.87
N VAL A 93 5.60 -12.93 -7.58
CA VAL A 93 5.12 -13.76 -6.47
C VAL A 93 3.64 -14.08 -6.66
N ARG A 94 2.81 -13.12 -7.06
CA ARG A 94 1.38 -13.35 -7.36
C ARG A 94 1.17 -14.35 -8.50
N ILE A 95 1.97 -14.30 -9.57
CA ILE A 95 1.84 -15.22 -10.71
C ILE A 95 2.29 -16.63 -10.31
N ARG A 96 3.47 -16.73 -9.69
CA ARG A 96 4.16 -17.99 -9.40
C ARG A 96 3.64 -18.70 -8.15
N THR A 97 2.93 -17.98 -7.28
CA THR A 97 2.41 -18.53 -6.03
C THR A 97 0.89 -18.32 -5.96
N SER A 98 0.19 -19.29 -5.37
CA SER A 98 -1.24 -19.15 -5.04
C SER A 98 -1.47 -18.31 -3.78
N ILE A 99 -0.44 -17.65 -3.25
CA ILE A 99 -0.52 -16.85 -2.02
C ILE A 99 -1.52 -15.70 -2.24
N GLY A 100 -2.54 -15.63 -1.39
CA GLY A 100 -3.62 -14.63 -1.48
C GLY A 100 -4.74 -15.00 -2.45
N ARG A 101 -4.71 -16.16 -3.12
CA ARG A 101 -5.80 -16.64 -3.99
C ARG A 101 -6.90 -17.42 -3.24
N TYR A 102 -6.81 -17.53 -1.91
CA TYR A 102 -7.87 -18.14 -1.09
C TYR A 102 -9.07 -17.19 -0.99
N ASN A 103 -9.90 -17.18 -2.03
CA ASN A 103 -11.33 -16.89 -2.01
C ASN A 103 -11.85 -17.00 -3.45
N THR A 104 -12.06 -18.23 -3.91
CA THR A 104 -13.06 -18.58 -4.93
C THR A 104 -13.16 -20.10 -4.97
N HIS A 105 -14.30 -20.63 -4.52
CA HIS A 105 -14.70 -22.05 -4.47
C HIS A 105 -14.17 -22.90 -3.30
N SER A 106 -14.91 -22.89 -2.20
CA SER A 106 -15.20 -24.10 -1.41
C SER A 106 -16.55 -23.94 -0.65
N THR A 107 -17.60 -23.54 -1.36
CA THR A 107 -18.99 -23.84 -0.96
C THR A 107 -19.54 -24.77 -2.02
N GLY A 108 -19.54 -26.06 -1.72
CA GLY A 108 -20.02 -27.07 -2.67
C GLY A 108 -19.59 -28.49 -2.33
N ASP A 109 -19.64 -28.87 -1.04
CA ASP A 109 -19.76 -30.28 -0.68
C ASP A 109 -21.04 -30.41 0.16
N ASN A 110 -22.15 -30.57 -0.56
CA ASN A 110 -23.33 -31.27 -0.06
C ASN A 110 -23.33 -32.62 -0.77
N ARG A 111 -22.85 -33.64 -0.09
CA ARG A 111 -23.15 -35.05 -0.37
C ARG A 111 -23.56 -35.71 0.95
#